data_AF-A0A4Y2HG53-F1
#
_entry.id   AF-A0A4Y2HG53-F1
#
_cell.length_a   1.000
_cell.length_b   1.000
_cell.length_c   1.000
_cell.angle_alpha   90.00
_cell.angle_beta   90.00
_cell.angle_gamma   90.00
#
_symmetry.space_group_name_H-M   'P 1'
#
loop_
_entity.id
_entity.type
_entity.pdbx_description
1 polymer ?
#
loop_
_entity_poly.entity_id
_entity_poly.type
_entity_poly.pdbx_seq_one_letter_code
_entity_poly.pdbx_strand_id
1 'polypeptide(L)'
;MKKFITADRCGDWNGHLFYAQQMIPFFHASGHFQYAKCTHLYEQDMLAVATSHPDVIEKFVEKGYFTINRSGSSCAGVWSDMVIEQTLMRSMKSSGGLTRGRGVSDSVLAKWVGGSPAAIAICSSIEEFAGTVF
;
A
#
# COMPACT_ATOMS: atom_id res chain seq x y z
N MET A 1 -17.54 9.46 1.29
CA MET A 1 -16.33 9.39 0.44
C MET A 1 -15.22 10.33 0.89
N LYS A 2 -15.38 11.67 0.97
CA LYS A 2 -14.28 12.56 1.44
C LYS A 2 -13.72 12.17 2.82
N LYS A 3 -14.59 11.87 3.79
CA LYS A 3 -14.18 11.45 5.14
C LYS A 3 -13.42 10.12 5.16
N PHE A 4 -13.81 9.17 4.30
CA PHE A 4 -13.10 7.90 4.11
C PHE A 4 -11.67 8.15 3.62
N ILE A 5 -11.51 8.96 2.57
CA ILE A 5 -10.20 9.34 2.04
C ILE A 5 -9.36 10.02 3.11
N THR A 6 -9.94 10.94 3.89
CA THR A 6 -9.22 11.59 4.98
C THR A 6 -8.74 10.56 6.02
N ALA A 7 -9.60 9.63 6.44
CA ALA A 7 -9.23 8.60 7.42
C ALA A 7 -8.05 7.75 6.92
N ASP A 8 -8.12 7.27 5.68
CA ASP A 8 -7.02 6.56 5.01
C ASP A 8 -5.73 7.39 5.02
N ARG A 9 -5.81 8.61 4.49
CA ARG A 9 -4.67 9.50 4.34
C ARG A 9 -4.01 9.83 5.68
N CYS A 10 -4.79 9.96 6.74
CA CYS A 10 -4.32 10.26 8.10
C CYS A 10 -3.91 9.02 8.91
N GLY A 11 -4.09 7.80 8.38
CA GLY A 11 -3.82 6.59 9.14
C GLY A 11 -4.80 6.37 10.31
N ASP A 12 -6.04 6.85 10.19
CA ASP A 12 -7.12 6.61 11.16
C ASP A 12 -7.83 5.29 10.85
N TRP A 13 -7.45 4.23 11.56
CA TRP A 13 -8.00 2.89 11.37
C TRP A 13 -9.50 2.79 11.69
N ASN A 14 -9.94 3.41 12.79
CA ASN A 14 -11.33 3.34 13.21
C ASN A 14 -12.23 4.13 12.26
N GLY A 15 -11.78 5.31 11.83
CA GLY A 15 -12.45 6.08 10.79
C GLY A 15 -12.53 5.32 9.47
N HIS A 16 -11.44 4.67 9.06
CA HIS A 16 -11.40 3.84 7.84
C HIS A 16 -12.49 2.76 7.86
N LEU A 17 -12.55 1.93 8.90
CA LEU A 17 -13.56 0.87 9.03
C LEU A 17 -14.98 1.44 9.07
N PHE A 18 -15.21 2.46 9.89
CA PHE A 18 -16.52 3.09 10.02
C PHE A 18 -17.02 3.65 8.68
N TYR A 19 -16.18 4.37 7.93
CA TYR A 19 -16.60 4.92 6.66
C TYR A 19 -16.69 3.88 5.54
N ALA A 20 -15.91 2.78 5.61
CA ALA A 20 -16.05 1.64 4.71
C ALA A 20 -17.45 1.00 4.86
N GLN A 21 -17.90 0.79 6.10
CA GLN A 21 -19.24 0.30 6.41
C GLN A 21 -20.32 1.21 5.82
N GLN A 22 -20.20 2.53 6.04
CA GLN A 22 -21.15 3.52 5.54
C GLN A 22 -21.17 3.61 3.99
N MET A 23 -20.18 3.06 3.30
CA MET A 23 -20.12 3.02 1.85
C MET A 23 -20.90 1.83 1.23
N ILE A 24 -21.20 0.79 2.02
CA ILE A 24 -21.88 -0.42 1.56
C ILE A 24 -23.23 -0.14 0.86
N PRO A 25 -24.14 0.71 1.40
CA PRO A 25 -25.41 0.98 0.74
C PRO A 25 -25.24 1.61 -0.65
N PHE A 26 -24.18 2.41 -0.84
CA PHE A 26 -23.88 3.03 -2.13
C PHE A 26 -23.41 1.99 -3.15
N PHE A 27 -22.61 1.01 -2.72
CA PHE A 27 -22.21 -0.10 -3.61
C PHE A 27 -23.42 -0.93 -4.05
N HIS A 28 -24.39 -1.18 -3.16
CA HIS A 28 -25.64 -1.82 -3.55
C HIS A 28 -26.46 -0.97 -4.53
N ALA A 29 -26.63 0.32 -4.23
CA ALA A 29 -27.43 1.23 -5.06
C ALA A 29 -26.84 1.42 -6.46
N SER A 30 -25.51 1.38 -6.60
CA SER A 30 -24.82 1.52 -7.89
C SER A 30 -24.65 0.19 -8.65
N GLY A 31 -25.19 -0.93 -8.14
CA GLY A 31 -25.04 -2.26 -8.76
C GLY A 31 -23.64 -2.88 -8.61
N HIS A 32 -22.79 -2.32 -7.75
CA HIS A 32 -21.45 -2.82 -7.44
C HIS A 32 -21.49 -3.94 -6.38
N PHE A 33 -22.27 -4.99 -6.64
CA PHE A 33 -22.55 -6.05 -5.66
C PHE A 33 -21.30 -6.80 -5.18
N GLN A 34 -20.29 -6.98 -6.05
CA GLN A 34 -19.04 -7.61 -5.63
C GLN A 34 -18.26 -6.74 -4.65
N TYR A 35 -18.23 -5.42 -4.87
CA TYR A 35 -17.63 -4.50 -3.90
C TYR A 35 -18.41 -4.52 -2.58
N ALA A 36 -19.73 -4.48 -2.61
CA ALA A 36 -20.56 -4.59 -1.40
C ALA A 36 -20.27 -5.88 -0.61
N LYS A 37 -20.24 -7.03 -1.30
CA LYS A 37 -19.90 -8.33 -0.69
C LYS A 37 -18.51 -8.32 -0.09
N CYS A 38 -17.50 -7.89 -0.84
CA CYS A 38 -16.12 -7.85 -0.36
C CYS A 38 -15.96 -6.90 0.82
N THR A 39 -16.63 -5.74 0.83
CA THR A 39 -16.58 -4.80 1.95
C THR A 39 -17.20 -5.40 3.21
N HIS A 40 -18.32 -6.12 3.10
CA HIS A 40 -18.89 -6.85 4.24
C HIS A 40 -17.92 -7.88 4.83
N LEU A 41 -17.32 -8.71 3.98
CA LEU A 41 -16.36 -9.73 4.42
C LEU A 41 -15.14 -9.08 5.06
N TYR A 42 -14.60 -8.04 4.43
CA TYR A 42 -13.48 -7.28 4.96
C TYR A 42 -13.77 -6.71 6.35
N GLU A 43 -14.94 -6.10 6.55
CA GLU A 43 -15.31 -5.52 7.83
C GLU A 43 -15.43 -6.58 8.94
N GLN A 44 -16.03 -7.73 8.63
CA GLN A 44 -16.12 -8.88 9.55
C GLN A 44 -14.73 -9.40 9.91
N ASP A 45 -13.86 -9.58 8.92
CA ASP A 45 -12.50 -10.05 9.11
C ASP A 45 -11.70 -9.07 9.98
N MET A 46 -11.81 -7.76 9.73
CA MET A 46 -11.07 -6.75 10.50
C MET A 46 -11.53 -6.67 11.96
N LEU A 47 -12.82 -6.90 12.23
CA LEU A 47 -13.33 -7.04 13.60
C LEU A 47 -12.80 -8.31 14.27
N ALA A 48 -12.69 -9.43 13.54
CA ALA A 48 -12.11 -10.66 14.04
C ALA A 48 -10.59 -10.56 14.31
N VAL A 49 -9.87 -9.75 13.52
CA VAL A 49 -8.44 -9.45 13.75
C VAL A 49 -8.23 -8.78 15.11
N ALA A 50 -9.14 -7.91 15.56
CA ALA A 50 -9.06 -7.28 16.88
C ALA A 50 -9.04 -8.30 18.04
N THR A 51 -9.65 -9.46 17.86
CA THR A 51 -9.64 -10.53 18.86
C THR A 51 -8.50 -11.51 18.65
N SER A 52 -8.19 -11.87 17.39
CA SER A 52 -7.19 -12.89 17.07
C SER A 52 -5.74 -12.39 17.11
N HIS A 53 -5.51 -11.11 16.78
CA HIS A 53 -4.18 -10.49 16.67
C HIS A 53 -4.19 -9.07 17.25
N PRO A 54 -4.33 -8.92 18.58
CA PRO A 54 -4.45 -7.62 19.23
C PRO A 54 -3.22 -6.73 19.01
N ASP A 55 -2.02 -7.32 18.87
CA ASP A 55 -0.78 -6.58 18.63
C ASP A 55 -0.74 -5.89 17.25
N VAL A 56 -1.44 -6.45 16.26
CA VAL A 56 -1.58 -5.85 14.93
C VAL A 56 -2.53 -4.66 15.00
N ILE A 57 -3.65 -4.82 15.69
CA ILE A 57 -4.66 -3.77 15.81
C ILE A 57 -4.18 -2.62 16.67
N GLU A 58 -3.42 -2.88 17.73
CA GLU A 58 -2.71 -1.85 18.49
C GLU A 58 -1.85 -0.98 17.56
N LYS A 59 -1.03 -1.60 16.71
CA LYS A 59 -0.18 -0.87 15.75
C LYS A 59 -1.01 -0.10 14.71
N PHE A 60 -2.14 -0.63 14.27
CA PHE A 60 -3.01 0.05 13.30
C PHE A 60 -3.73 1.25 13.91
N VAL A 61 -4.25 1.10 15.13
CA VAL A 61 -5.01 2.15 15.83
C VAL A 61 -4.08 3.23 16.38
N GLU A 62 -2.98 2.85 17.05
CA GLU A 62 -2.10 3.82 17.71
C GLU A 62 -1.13 4.49 16.75
N LYS A 63 -0.63 3.74 15.77
CA LYS A 63 0.47 4.20 14.91
C LYS A 63 0.09 4.35 13.43
N GLY A 64 -1.14 3.98 13.05
CA GLY A 64 -1.61 4.11 11.66
C GLY A 64 -0.87 3.23 10.66
N TYR A 65 -0.24 2.14 11.11
CA TYR A 65 0.69 1.32 10.32
C TYR A 65 0.08 0.58 9.11
N PHE A 66 -1.23 0.69 8.86
CA PHE A 66 -1.83 0.24 7.61
C PHE A 66 -1.53 1.19 6.43
N THR A 67 -1.03 2.40 6.72
CA THR A 67 -0.56 3.35 5.70
C THR A 67 0.90 3.73 5.91
N ILE A 68 1.56 4.08 4.80
CA ILE A 68 2.95 4.50 4.76
C ILE A 68 3.00 5.96 4.32
N ASN A 69 3.70 6.78 5.09
CA ASN A 69 3.92 8.19 4.79
C ASN A 69 5.42 8.47 4.66
N ARG A 70 5.87 8.79 3.45
CA ARG A 70 7.27 9.12 3.16
C ARG A 70 7.60 10.59 3.40
N SER A 71 6.65 11.47 3.06
CA SER A 71 6.80 12.93 3.09
C SER A 71 6.84 13.57 4.49
N GLY A 72 6.58 12.81 5.56
CA GLY A 72 6.44 13.33 6.93
C GLY A 72 5.23 14.26 7.16
N SER A 73 4.46 14.61 6.13
CA SER A 73 3.30 15.51 6.24
C SER A 73 2.12 14.82 6.91
N SER A 74 1.41 15.49 7.82
CA SER A 74 0.18 14.95 8.39
C SER A 74 -0.82 14.63 7.28
N CYS A 75 -1.44 13.45 7.33
CA CYS A 75 -2.41 13.01 6.33
C CYS A 75 -1.84 12.80 4.93
N ALA A 76 -0.61 12.28 4.86
CA ALA A 76 0.05 11.87 3.64
C ALA A 76 0.20 10.35 3.40
N GLY A 77 -0.51 9.53 4.18
CA GLY A 77 -0.47 8.07 4.13
C GLY A 77 -0.97 7.46 2.82
N VAL A 78 -0.27 6.45 2.34
CA VAL A 78 -0.63 5.61 1.19
C VAL A 78 -0.68 4.16 1.65
N TRP A 79 -1.68 3.40 1.20
CA TRP A 79 -1.81 1.98 1.54
C TRP A 79 -0.55 1.18 1.18
N SER A 80 -0.18 0.23 2.03
CA SER A 80 1.05 -0.57 1.90
C SER A 80 1.15 -1.26 0.53
N ASP A 81 0.06 -1.85 0.06
CA ASP A 81 -0.02 -2.49 -1.26
C ASP A 81 0.31 -1.51 -2.39
N MET A 82 -0.33 -0.34 -2.40
CA MET A 82 -0.04 0.71 -3.37
C MET A 82 1.42 1.17 -3.34
N VAL A 83 2.03 1.24 -2.14
CA VAL A 83 3.45 1.57 -2.00
C VAL A 83 4.36 0.47 -2.56
N ILE A 84 4.02 -0.80 -2.32
CA ILE A 84 4.72 -1.96 -2.90
C ILE A 84 4.60 -1.92 -4.42
N GLU A 85 3.40 -1.66 -4.96
CA GLU A 85 3.18 -1.56 -6.39
C GLU A 85 3.99 -0.43 -7.03
N GLN A 86 3.90 0.77 -6.46
CA GLN A 86 4.57 1.95 -7.01
C GLN A 86 6.09 1.93 -6.83
N THR A 87 6.62 1.16 -5.87
CA THR A 87 8.06 1.13 -5.58
C THR A 87 8.70 -0.16 -6.08
N LEU A 88 8.30 -1.30 -5.51
CA LEU A 88 8.92 -2.60 -5.77
C LEU A 88 8.42 -3.19 -7.09
N MET A 89 7.10 -3.22 -7.32
CA MET A 89 6.58 -3.77 -8.58
C MET A 89 6.98 -2.91 -9.77
N ARG A 90 7.01 -1.58 -9.59
CA ARG A 90 7.47 -0.67 -10.64
C ARG A 90 8.90 -0.96 -11.07
N SER A 91 9.85 -1.15 -10.14
CA SER A 91 11.24 -1.45 -10.50
C SER A 91 11.41 -2.81 -11.19
N MET A 92 10.58 -3.79 -10.84
CA MET A 92 10.56 -5.10 -11.48
C MET A 92 9.86 -5.10 -12.85
N LYS A 93 8.85 -4.24 -13.05
CA LYS A 93 8.01 -4.20 -14.27
C LYS A 93 8.40 -3.09 -15.23
N SER A 94 9.29 -2.17 -14.85
CA SER A 94 9.79 -1.10 -15.73
C SER A 94 10.74 -1.63 -16.82
N SER A 95 11.08 -0.78 -17.79
CA SER A 95 12.12 -1.11 -18.77
C SER A 95 13.45 -1.35 -18.06
N GLY A 96 14.13 -2.46 -18.37
CA GLY A 96 15.32 -2.91 -17.63
C GLY A 96 15.03 -3.66 -16.32
N GLY A 97 13.74 -3.81 -15.96
CA GLY A 97 13.29 -4.61 -14.82
C GLY A 97 13.16 -6.11 -15.15
N LEU A 98 12.95 -6.91 -14.11
CA LEU A 98 12.92 -8.37 -14.16
C LEU A 98 11.85 -8.96 -15.10
N THR A 99 10.66 -8.36 -15.14
CA THR A 99 9.47 -8.99 -15.75
C THR A 99 9.12 -8.47 -17.14
N ARG A 100 9.80 -7.40 -17.60
CA ARG A 100 9.53 -6.76 -18.89
C ARG A 100 10.58 -7.19 -19.92
N GLY A 101 10.25 -8.12 -20.81
CA GLY A 101 11.12 -8.55 -21.91
C GLY A 101 11.27 -10.06 -22.05
N ARG A 102 12.52 -10.56 -22.09
CA ARG A 102 12.90 -11.93 -22.51
C ARG A 102 12.53 -13.07 -21.54
N GLY A 103 11.59 -12.85 -20.62
CA GLY A 103 11.20 -13.81 -19.58
C GLY A 103 12.09 -13.79 -18.34
N VAL A 104 11.68 -14.55 -17.32
CA VAL A 104 12.35 -14.63 -16.01
C VAL A 104 13.13 -15.94 -15.93
N SER A 105 14.31 -15.99 -16.55
CA SER A 105 15.24 -17.11 -16.32
C SER A 105 16.03 -16.90 -15.02
N ASP A 106 16.52 -17.98 -14.42
CA ASP A 106 17.34 -17.92 -13.20
C ASP A 106 18.54 -16.99 -13.33
N SER A 107 19.15 -16.94 -14.53
CA SER A 107 20.27 -16.05 -14.82
C SER A 107 19.89 -14.56 -14.86
N VAL A 108 18.68 -14.24 -15.33
CA VAL A 108 18.14 -12.86 -15.31
C VAL A 108 17.77 -12.47 -13.87
N LEU A 109 17.16 -13.39 -13.13
CA LEU A 109 16.82 -13.19 -11.72
C LEU A 109 18.08 -12.95 -10.87
N ALA A 110 19.11 -13.79 -11.01
CA ALA A 110 20.36 -13.64 -10.27
C ALA A 110 21.07 -12.31 -10.57
N LYS A 111 21.08 -11.88 -11.84
CA LYS A 111 21.64 -10.58 -12.23
C LYS A 111 20.84 -9.41 -11.64
N TRP A 112 19.52 -9.50 -11.67
CA TRP A 112 18.65 -8.46 -11.12
C TRP A 112 18.81 -8.38 -9.59
N VAL A 113 18.76 -9.50 -8.87
CA VAL A 113 18.94 -9.54 -7.41
C VAL A 113 20.33 -9.08 -7.00
N GLY A 114 21.39 -9.53 -7.68
CA GLY A 114 22.77 -9.14 -7.38
C GLY A 114 23.10 -7.69 -7.76
N GLY A 115 22.50 -7.17 -8.84
CA GLY A 115 22.73 -5.81 -9.31
C GLY A 115 21.86 -4.75 -8.63
N SER A 116 20.70 -5.13 -8.09
CA SER A 116 19.74 -4.20 -7.49
C SER A 116 20.34 -3.36 -6.35
N PRO A 117 21.11 -3.90 -5.39
CA PRO A 117 21.70 -3.08 -4.33
C PRO A 117 22.61 -1.96 -4.85
N ALA A 118 23.46 -2.27 -5.84
CA ALA A 118 24.35 -1.28 -6.44
C ALA A 118 23.58 -0.24 -7.25
N ALA A 119 22.57 -0.66 -8.02
CA ALA A 119 21.73 0.25 -8.80
C ALA A 119 20.92 1.18 -7.88
N ILE A 120 20.34 0.66 -6.79
CA ILE A 120 19.62 1.46 -5.79
C ILE A 120 20.56 2.47 -5.14
N ALA A 121 21.76 2.05 -4.71
CA ALA A 121 22.73 2.96 -4.11
C ALA A 121 23.12 4.11 -5.06
N ILE A 122 23.35 3.82 -6.34
CA ILE A 122 23.65 4.86 -7.35
C ILE A 122 22.46 5.80 -7.53
N CYS A 123 21.24 5.27 -7.67
CA CYS A 123 20.04 6.08 -7.81
C CYS A 123 19.83 6.99 -6.59
N SER A 124 19.98 6.47 -5.37
CA SER A 124 19.84 7.26 -4.15
C SER A 124 20.87 8.38 -4.06
N SER A 125 22.13 8.13 -4.42
CA SER A 125 23.16 9.18 -4.48
C SER A 125 22.84 10.27 -5.52
N ILE A 126 22.25 9.89 -6.65
CA ILE A 126 21.82 10.85 -7.69
C ILE A 126 20.61 11.66 -7.20
N GLU A 127 19.63 11.03 -6.54
CA GLU A 127 18.47 11.72 -5.96
C GLU A 127 18.89 12.71 -4.88
N GLU A 128 19.87 12.34 -4.04
CA GLU A 128 20.48 13.23 -3.06
C GLU A 128 21.19 14.42 -3.71
N PHE A 129 22.03 14.16 -4.73
CA PHE A 129 22.68 15.21 -5.50
C PHE A 129 21.68 16.15 -6.19
N ALA A 130 20.56 15.62 -6.71
CA ALA A 130 19.52 16.39 -7.38
C ALA A 130 18.57 17.12 -6.41
N GLY A 131 18.68 16.88 -5.10
CA GLY A 131 17.78 17.44 -4.09
C GLY A 131 16.35 16.90 -4.18
N THR A 132 16.16 15.71 -4.76
CA THR A 132 14.85 15.07 -4.95
C THR A 132 14.59 13.93 -3.97
N VAL A 133 15.28 13.93 -2.83
CA VAL A 133 15.10 12.90 -1.78
C VAL A 133 13.71 13.07 -1.16
N PHE A 134 12.91 12.00 -1.18
CA PHE A 134 11.56 11.92 -0.61
C PHE A 134 11.52 11.10 0.66
#